data_AF-A0A934QST2-F1
#
_entry.id   AF-A0A934QST2-F1
#
_cell.length_a   1.000
_cell.length_b   1.000
_cell.length_c   1.000
_cell.angle_alpha   90.00
_cell.angle_beta   90.00
_cell.angle_gamma   90.00
#
_symmetry.space_group_name_H-M   'P 1'
#
loop_
_entity.id
_entity.type
_entity.pdbx_description
1 polymer ?
#
loop_
_entity_poly.entity_id
_entity_poly.type
_entity_poly.pdbx_seq_one_letter_code
_entity_poly.pdbx_strand_id
1 'polypeptide(L)'
;MPAYPCIVHETHYFLLIWSVNMLGDLDKLLDLCTTDLHAARTRARLLRRHGSDVELVACNPVFLPHCVVCGQEVTTPSLEFGSWDALADHVRAYPGWAATSEQEVLCQHHRPDKED
;
A
#
# COMPACT_ATOMS: atom_id res chain seq x y z
N MET A 1 -18.89 1.06 -17.71
CA MET A 1 -18.52 1.84 -16.51
C MET A 1 -17.02 2.06 -16.56
N PRO A 2 -16.49 3.21 -16.11
CA PRO A 2 -15.04 3.39 -16.01
C PRO A 2 -14.49 2.40 -14.97
N ALA A 3 -13.46 1.63 -15.34
CA ALA A 3 -12.74 0.78 -14.41
C ALA A 3 -11.79 1.65 -13.57
N TYR A 4 -11.71 1.37 -12.27
CA TYR A 4 -10.78 2.04 -11.34
C TYR A 4 -9.51 1.19 -11.25
N PRO A 5 -8.38 1.62 -11.84
CA PRO A 5 -7.20 0.77 -11.94
C PRO A 5 -6.64 0.43 -10.56
N CYS A 6 -6.56 -0.85 -10.20
CA CYS A 6 -5.92 -1.32 -8.95
C CYS A 6 -4.39 -1.25 -9.02
N ILE A 7 -3.83 -0.92 -10.19
CA ILE A 7 -2.39 -0.86 -10.46
C ILE A 7 -2.07 0.54 -10.99
N VAL A 8 -1.15 1.22 -10.33
CA VAL A 8 -0.64 2.53 -10.77
C VAL A 8 0.78 2.36 -11.26
N HIS A 9 0.97 2.60 -12.56
CA HIS A 9 2.27 2.53 -13.24
C HIS A 9 3.07 3.84 -13.11
N GLU A 10 3.17 4.34 -11.89
CA GLU A 10 3.95 5.52 -11.54
C GLU A 10 4.91 5.16 -10.41
N THR A 11 6.12 5.72 -10.44
CA THR A 11 7.12 5.48 -9.40
C THR A 11 6.71 6.16 -8.11
N HIS A 12 6.47 5.35 -7.09
CA HIS A 12 6.24 5.82 -5.74
C HIS A 12 7.49 5.56 -4.90
N TYR A 13 7.81 6.52 -4.04
CA TYR A 13 8.93 6.49 -3.13
C TYR A 13 8.40 6.23 -1.72
N PHE A 14 8.78 5.08 -1.18
CA PHE A 14 8.47 4.65 0.17
C PHE A 14 9.64 4.93 1.10
N LEU A 15 9.36 5.44 2.31
CA LEU A 15 10.34 5.53 3.38
C LEU A 15 10.10 4.44 4.41
N LEU A 16 11.03 3.48 4.47
CA LEU A 16 11.06 2.44 5.49
C LEU A 16 11.94 2.93 6.64
N ILE A 17 11.38 2.96 7.84
CA ILE A 17 12.09 3.29 9.07
C ILE A 17 12.25 2.02 9.86
N TRP A 18 13.48 1.73 10.26
CA TRP A 18 13.78 0.62 11.16
C TRP A 18 13.92 1.17 12.58
N SER A 19 13.19 0.60 13.53
CA SER A 19 13.21 1.01 14.92
C SER A 19 13.23 -0.20 15.84
N VAL A 20 13.99 -0.14 16.92
CA VAL A 20 13.92 -1.15 17.98
C VAL A 20 12.76 -0.79 18.91
N ASN A 21 11.82 -1.70 19.10
CA ASN A 21 10.67 -1.47 19.98
C ASN A 21 11.03 -1.68 21.46
N MET A 22 10.06 -1.46 22.35
CA MET A 22 10.26 -1.56 23.80
C MET A 22 10.64 -2.97 24.28
N LEU A 23 10.46 -4.00 23.44
CA LEU A 23 10.82 -5.39 23.72
C LEU A 23 12.21 -5.75 23.19
N GLY A 24 12.86 -4.85 22.44
CA GLY A 24 14.16 -5.11 21.82
C GLY A 24 14.06 -5.69 20.40
N ASP A 25 12.86 -5.84 19.84
CA ASP A 25 12.66 -6.36 18.50
C ASP A 25 12.78 -5.25 17.44
N LEU A 26 13.26 -5.62 16.25
CA LEU A 26 13.38 -4.70 15.13
C LEU A 26 12.04 -4.60 14.38
N ASP A 27 11.39 -3.45 14.51
CA ASP A 27 10.17 -3.10 13.78
C ASP A 27 10.49 -2.30 12.52
N LYS A 28 9.69 -2.55 11.49
CA LYS A 28 9.71 -1.81 10.22
C LYS A 28 8.45 -0.96 10.11
N LEU A 29 8.62 0.35 10.06
CA LEU A 29 7.54 1.32 9.91
C LEU A 29 7.59 1.97 8.53
N LEU A 30 6.42 2.18 7.93
CA LEU A 30 6.28 2.97 6.71
C LEU A 30 5.87 4.40 7.08
N ASP A 31 6.64 5.41 6.67
CA ASP A 31 6.38 6.83 7.02
C ASP A 31 5.73 7.63 5.88
N LEU A 32 6.25 7.51 4.66
CA LEU A 32 5.80 8.32 3.52
C LEU A 32 5.68 7.45 2.27
N CYS A 33 4.61 7.70 1.51
CA CYS A 33 4.49 7.33 0.11
C CYS A 33 4.29 8.61 -0.72
N THR A 34 5.11 8.84 -1.74
CA THR A 34 5.00 10.01 -2.62
C THR A 34 5.58 9.73 -4.00
N THR A 35 5.10 10.40 -5.03
CA THR A 35 5.70 10.36 -6.37
C THR A 35 6.83 11.38 -6.55
N ASP A 36 7.02 12.29 -5.58
CA ASP A 36 8.09 13.29 -5.62
C ASP A 36 9.38 12.79 -4.93
N LEU A 37 10.39 12.47 -5.74
CA LEU A 37 11.72 12.04 -5.28
C LEU A 37 12.41 13.10 -4.40
N HIS A 38 12.23 14.39 -4.69
CA HIS A 38 12.86 15.46 -3.92
C HIS A 38 12.23 15.54 -2.52
N ALA A 39 10.91 15.46 -2.43
CA ALA A 39 10.20 15.39 -1.16
C ALA A 39 10.64 14.15 -0.36
N ALA A 40 10.68 12.97 -0.98
CA ALA A 40 11.11 11.73 -0.34
C ALA A 40 12.55 11.81 0.20
N ARG A 41 13.49 12.33 -0.60
CA ARG A 41 14.89 12.53 -0.18
C ARG A 41 15.01 13.54 0.96
N THR A 42 14.23 14.61 0.93
CA THR A 42 14.25 15.64 1.97
C THR A 42 13.74 15.08 3.29
N ARG A 43 12.63 14.32 3.26
CA ARG A 43 12.08 13.63 4.43
C ARG A 43 13.05 12.58 4.98
N ALA A 44 13.67 11.74 4.12
CA ALA A 44 14.67 10.76 4.55
C ALA A 44 15.86 11.42 5.27
N ARG A 45 16.37 12.54 4.73
CA ARG A 45 17.46 13.30 5.36
C ARG A 45 17.06 13.85 6.72
N LEU A 46 15.83 14.35 6.87
CA LEU A 46 15.32 14.87 8.13
C LEU A 46 15.28 13.75 9.18
N LEU A 47 14.68 12.61 8.86
CA LEU A 47 14.57 11.46 9.77
C LEU A 47 15.94 10.93 10.19
N ARG A 48 16.88 10.80 9.26
CA ARG A 48 18.28 10.38 9.57
C ARG A 48 18.97 11.36 10.51
N ARG A 49 18.72 12.68 10.39
CA ARG A 49 19.25 13.68 11.33
C ARG A 49 18.67 13.52 12.75
N HIS A 50 17.48 12.95 12.87
CA HIS A 50 16.87 12.60 14.15
C HIS A 50 17.27 11.22 14.66
N GLY A 51 18.22 10.54 14.02
CA GLY A 51 18.78 9.26 14.47
C GLY A 51 18.01 8.03 14.00
N SER A 52 17.01 8.19 13.14
CA SER A 52 16.31 7.05 12.54
C SER A 52 17.17 6.36 11.49
N ASP A 53 17.17 5.03 11.48
CA ASP A 53 17.64 4.24 10.34
C ASP A 53 16.56 4.23 9.27
N VAL A 54 16.86 4.75 8.09
CA VAL A 54 15.87 5.01 7.03
C VAL A 54 16.38 4.54 5.70
N GLU A 55 15.57 3.72 5.04
CA GLU A 55 15.74 3.28 3.67
C GLU A 55 14.72 3.97 2.77
N LEU A 56 15.20 4.48 1.62
CA LEU A 56 14.36 5.05 0.58
C LEU A 56 14.22 4.01 -0.54
N VAL A 57 12.99 3.51 -0.73
CA VAL A 57 12.68 2.49 -1.72
C VAL A 57 11.84 3.10 -2.82
N ALA A 58 12.21 2.85 -4.08
CA ALA A 58 11.39 3.21 -5.23
C ALA A 58 10.63 1.96 -5.70
N CYS A 59 9.31 2.07 -5.84
CA CYS A 59 8.45 1.00 -6.35
C CYS A 59 7.67 1.47 -7.57
N ASN A 60 7.63 0.63 -8.60
CA ASN A 60 6.79 0.80 -9.77
C ASN A 60 6.53 -0.59 -10.38
N PRO A 61 5.28 -1.03 -10.51
CA PRO A 61 4.06 -0.33 -10.13
C PRO A 61 3.81 -0.33 -8.60
N VAL A 62 2.78 0.41 -8.17
CA VAL A 62 2.13 0.21 -6.87
C VAL A 62 0.71 -0.31 -7.05
N PHE A 63 0.19 -0.96 -6.02
CA PHE A 63 -1.12 -1.58 -6.00
C PHE A 63 -2.01 -0.89 -4.98
N LEU A 64 -3.27 -0.65 -5.34
CA LEU A 64 -4.25 0.08 -4.52
C LEU A 64 -5.40 -0.83 -4.08
N PRO A 65 -5.75 -0.85 -2.78
CA PRO A 65 -6.77 -1.73 -2.21
C PRO A 65 -8.16 -1.11 -2.41
N HIS A 66 -8.58 -0.89 -3.66
CA HIS A 66 -9.92 -0.37 -3.97
C HIS A 66 -10.64 -1.26 -4.97
N CYS A 67 -11.97 -1.29 -4.88
CA CYS A 67 -12.79 -2.06 -5.80
C CYS A 67 -12.64 -1.55 -7.24
N VAL A 68 -12.24 -2.42 -8.16
CA VAL A 68 -12.05 -2.08 -9.58
C VAL A 68 -13.34 -1.57 -10.25
N VAL A 69 -14.50 -1.91 -9.69
CA VAL A 69 -15.83 -1.57 -10.23
C VAL A 69 -16.35 -0.22 -9.72
N CYS A 70 -16.30 0.03 -8.41
CA CYS A 70 -16.88 1.24 -7.80
C CYS A 70 -15.86 2.20 -7.18
N GLY A 71 -14.58 1.86 -7.16
CA GLY A 71 -13.52 2.69 -6.58
C GLY A 71 -13.55 2.78 -5.04
N GLN A 72 -14.44 2.03 -4.37
CA GLN A 72 -14.49 2.02 -2.91
C GLN A 72 -13.18 1.45 -2.35
N GLU A 73 -12.60 2.11 -1.36
CA GLU A 73 -11.37 1.68 -0.70
C GLU A 73 -11.66 0.63 0.40
N VAL A 74 -10.75 -0.33 0.59
CA VAL A 74 -10.80 -1.30 1.70
C VAL A 74 -10.58 -0.58 3.03
N THR A 75 -9.67 0.40 3.05
CA THR A 75 -9.31 1.21 4.22
C THR A 75 -9.20 2.69 3.86
N THR A 76 -9.51 3.56 4.82
CA THR A 76 -9.21 5.00 4.72
C THR A 76 -8.21 5.41 5.80
N PRO A 77 -7.10 6.11 5.47
CA PRO A 77 -6.70 6.51 4.12
C PRO A 77 -6.26 5.31 3.25
N SER A 78 -6.33 5.48 1.92
CA SER A 78 -5.79 4.52 0.94
C SER A 78 -4.33 4.18 1.25
N LEU A 79 -4.02 2.88 1.33
CA LEU A 79 -2.67 2.37 1.47
C LEU A 79 -2.14 1.93 0.10
N GLU A 80 -0.96 2.37 -0.32
CA GLU A 80 -0.31 1.81 -1.51
C GLU A 80 0.60 0.64 -1.14
N PHE A 81 0.56 -0.42 -1.94
CA PHE A 81 1.37 -1.62 -1.75
C PHE A 81 2.43 -1.74 -2.85
N GLY A 82 3.65 -2.12 -2.46
CA GLY A 82 4.74 -2.36 -3.41
C GLY A 82 4.67 -3.70 -4.15
N SER A 83 3.76 -4.60 -3.76
CA SER A 83 3.53 -5.88 -4.43
C SER A 83 2.06 -6.30 -4.36
N TRP A 84 1.62 -7.08 -5.34
CA TRP A 84 0.27 -7.65 -5.35
C TRP A 84 0.04 -8.59 -4.16
N ASP A 85 1.02 -9.43 -3.82
CA ASP A 85 0.88 -10.38 -2.71
C ASP A 85 0.65 -9.66 -1.37
N ALA A 86 1.38 -8.57 -1.11
CA ALA A 86 1.20 -7.78 0.10
C ALA A 86 -0.19 -7.12 0.15
N LEU A 87 -0.69 -6.65 -0.99
CA LEU A 87 -2.05 -6.15 -1.10
C LEU A 87 -3.07 -7.26 -0.85
N ALA A 88 -2.90 -8.42 -1.50
CA ALA A 88 -3.84 -9.54 -1.39
C ALA A 88 -3.91 -10.06 0.05
N ASP A 89 -2.78 -10.15 0.75
CA ASP A 89 -2.71 -10.47 2.18
C ASP A 89 -3.44 -9.43 3.04
N HIS A 90 -3.27 -8.14 2.72
CA HIS A 90 -4.01 -7.08 3.39
C HIS A 90 -5.53 -7.21 3.17
N VAL A 91 -5.98 -7.39 1.92
CA VAL A 91 -7.40 -7.53 1.57
C VAL A 91 -8.04 -8.73 2.25
N ARG A 92 -7.32 -9.86 2.40
CA ARG A 92 -7.80 -11.06 3.10
C ARG A 92 -8.19 -10.80 4.56
N ALA A 93 -7.65 -9.76 5.18
CA ALA A 93 -8.01 -9.37 6.55
C ALA A 93 -9.38 -8.67 6.66
N TYR A 94 -10.03 -8.32 5.54
CA TYR A 94 -11.29 -7.58 5.51
C TYR A 94 -12.43 -8.46 4.98
N PRO A 95 -13.31 -8.98 5.86
CA PRO A 95 -14.44 -9.79 5.46
C PRO A 95 -15.32 -9.09 4.40
N GLY A 96 -15.72 -9.85 3.39
CA GLY A 96 -16.54 -9.34 2.27
C GLY A 96 -15.73 -8.77 1.11
N TRP A 97 -14.43 -8.50 1.28
CA TRP A 97 -13.55 -8.11 0.17
C TRP A 97 -12.88 -9.34 -0.46
N ALA A 98 -12.50 -9.21 -1.74
CA ALA A 98 -11.77 -10.23 -2.46
C ALA A 98 -10.63 -9.61 -3.28
N ALA A 99 -9.51 -10.33 -3.35
CA ALA A 99 -8.41 -10.06 -4.27
C ALA A 99 -8.28 -11.28 -5.20
N THR A 100 -8.24 -11.07 -6.51
CA THR A 100 -8.26 -12.13 -7.53
C THR A 100 -6.86 -12.46 -8.07
N SER A 101 -6.73 -13.55 -8.84
CA SER A 101 -5.49 -13.87 -9.56
C SER A 101 -5.16 -12.87 -10.67
N GLU A 102 -6.17 -12.18 -11.19
CA GLU A 102 -6.09 -11.19 -12.26
C GLU A 102 -5.67 -9.80 -11.76
N GLN A 103 -5.27 -9.69 -10.50
CA GLN A 103 -4.87 -8.44 -9.85
C GLN A 103 -6.02 -7.43 -9.68
N GLU A 104 -7.23 -7.94 -9.45
CA GLU A 104 -8.41 -7.13 -9.18
C GLU A 104 -8.81 -7.22 -7.71
N VAL A 105 -9.28 -6.09 -7.16
CA VAL A 105 -9.91 -6.04 -5.84
C VAL A 105 -11.39 -5.80 -6.03
N LEU A 106 -12.22 -6.53 -5.28
CA LEU A 106 -13.67 -6.45 -5.33
C LEU A 106 -14.22 -6.23 -3.93
N CYS A 107 -15.11 -5.25 -3.79
CA CYS A 107 -15.83 -5.05 -2.54
C CYS A 107 -16.97 -6.06 -2.42
N GLN A 108 -17.54 -6.13 -1.22
CA GLN A 108 -18.67 -7.00 -0.93
C GLN A 108 -19.85 -6.84 -1.88
N HIS A 109 -20.04 -5.70 -2.55
CA HIS A 109 -21.17 -5.50 -3.48
C HIS A 109 -20.92 -6.05 -4.88
N HIS A 110 -19.66 -6.17 -5.29
CA HIS A 110 -19.24 -6.55 -6.64
C HIS A 110 -18.49 -7.88 -6.70
N ARG A 111 -18.45 -8.63 -5.59
CA ARG A 111 -17.95 -10.01 -5.57
C ARG A 111 -18.85 -10.90 -6.44
N PRO A 112 -18.30 -11.66 -7.41
CA PRO A 112 -19.09 -12.51 -8.31
C PRO A 112 -19.71 -13.73 -7.60
N ASP A 113 -19.22 -14.06 -6.42
CA ASP A 113 -19.59 -15.19 -5.57
C ASP A 113 -20.56 -14.80 -4.44
N LYS A 114 -21.34 -13.74 -4.63
CA LYS A 114 -22.67 -13.68 -4.02
C LYS A 114 -23.53 -14.75 -4.68
N GLU A 115 -23.38 -15.99 -4.25
CA GLU A 115 -24.49 -16.92 -4.30
C GLU A 115 -25.56 -16.38 -3.34
N ASP A 116 -26.75 -16.14 -3.87
CA ASP A 116 -27.97 -15.86 -3.10
C ASP A 116 -28.28 -16.96 -2.08
#